data_AF-A0A7J5VYR6-F1
#
_entry.id   AF-A0A7J5VYR6-F1
#
_cell.length_a   1.000
_cell.length_b   1.000
_cell.length_c   1.000
_cell.angle_alpha   90.00
_cell.angle_beta   90.00
_cell.angle_gamma   90.00
#
_symmetry.space_group_name_H-M   'P 1'
#
loop_
_entity.id
_entity.type
_entity.pdbx_description
1 polymer ?
#
loop_
_entity_poly.entity_id
_entity_poly.type
_entity_poly.pdbx_seq_one_letter_code
_entity_poly.pdbx_strand_id
1 'polypeptide(L)'
;MDGFENNRDITDFFEELLKREALTGAIEGIAKQIVGKGENSMTSRQREVFDSFIQAYEKNNHCDRCGNGNVTCLTDLIFIADYELCPMCDADREKYMRD
;
A
#
# COMPACT_ATOMS: atom_id res chain seq x y z
N MET A 1 14.38 -7.46 4.08
CA MET A 1 13.14 -6.69 3.90
C MET A 1 12.09 -7.54 4.59
N ASP A 2 11.93 -7.34 5.89
CA ASP A 2 10.83 -7.95 6.62
C ASP A 2 9.57 -7.23 6.13
N GLY A 3 8.76 -7.96 5.39
CA GLY A 3 7.59 -7.42 4.69
C GLY A 3 6.55 -6.91 5.68
N PHE A 4 5.58 -6.19 5.15
CA PHE A 4 4.40 -5.66 5.85
C PHE A 4 3.54 -6.81 6.43
N GLU A 5 4.01 -7.46 7.50
CA GLU A 5 3.47 -8.73 8.03
C GLU A 5 2.35 -8.50 9.05
N ASN A 6 1.30 -7.77 8.66
CA ASN A 6 0.04 -7.78 9.40
C ASN A 6 -1.16 -7.89 8.45
N ASN A 7 -1.98 -8.93 8.65
CA ASN A 7 -3.20 -9.19 7.87
C ASN A 7 -4.16 -7.97 7.81
N ARG A 8 -4.12 -7.12 8.86
CA ARG A 8 -4.86 -5.84 8.86
C ARG A 8 -4.31 -4.82 7.87
N ASP A 9 -2.99 -4.69 7.73
CA ASP A 9 -2.40 -3.71 6.81
C ASP A 9 -2.76 -4.01 5.35
N ILE A 10 -2.66 -5.28 4.94
CA ILE A 10 -3.05 -5.71 3.59
C ILE A 10 -4.55 -5.50 3.35
N THR A 11 -5.38 -5.78 4.36
CA THR A 11 -6.83 -5.56 4.27
C THR A 11 -7.15 -4.08 4.12
N ASP A 12 -6.59 -3.23 4.98
CA ASP A 12 -6.80 -1.77 4.97
C ASP A 12 -6.34 -1.15 3.64
N PHE A 13 -5.18 -1.60 3.13
CA PHE A 13 -4.66 -1.19 1.83
C PHE A 13 -5.63 -1.51 0.68
N PHE A 14 -6.13 -2.74 0.61
CA PHE A 14 -7.06 -3.10 -0.47
C PHE A 14 -8.44 -2.50 -0.30
N GLU A 15 -8.92 -2.31 0.94
CA GLU A 15 -10.15 -1.57 1.18
C GLU A 15 -10.06 -0.15 0.60
N GLU A 16 -8.95 0.54 0.85
CA GLU A 16 -8.75 1.91 0.37
C GLU A 16 -8.65 1.97 -1.15
N LEU A 17 -7.89 1.06 -1.78
CA LEU A 17 -7.79 1.00 -3.24
C LEU A 17 -9.13 0.65 -3.92
N LEU A 18 -9.95 -0.20 -3.29
CA LEU A 18 -11.31 -0.50 -3.77
C LEU A 18 -12.25 0.69 -3.62
N LYS A 19 -12.21 1.41 -2.49
CA LYS A 19 -13.00 2.64 -2.28
C LYS A 19 -12.70 3.72 -3.32
N ARG A 20 -11.44 3.77 -3.78
CA ARG A 20 -10.96 4.69 -4.82
C ARG A 20 -11.24 4.23 -6.25
N GLU A 21 -11.82 3.04 -6.44
CA GLU A 21 -11.97 2.40 -7.76
C GLU A 21 -10.63 2.30 -8.53
N ALA A 22 -9.51 2.17 -7.80
CA ALA A 22 -8.15 2.22 -8.36
C ALA A 22 -7.64 0.88 -8.90
N LEU A 23 -8.43 -0.19 -8.78
CA LEU A 23 -8.07 -1.55 -9.17
C LEU A 23 -8.89 -2.00 -10.37
N THR A 24 -8.28 -2.77 -11.26
CA THR A 24 -8.96 -3.38 -12.40
C THR A 24 -8.48 -4.81 -12.65
N GLY A 25 -9.33 -5.63 -13.29
CA GLY A 25 -8.96 -6.98 -13.70
C GLY A 25 -8.79 -7.96 -12.54
N ALA A 26 -7.81 -8.86 -12.64
CA ALA A 26 -7.65 -9.96 -11.68
C ALA A 26 -7.36 -9.49 -10.25
N ILE A 27 -6.59 -8.40 -10.09
CA ILE A 27 -6.23 -7.89 -8.76
C ILE A 27 -7.44 -7.33 -8.01
N GLU A 28 -8.42 -6.75 -8.71
CA GLU A 28 -9.66 -6.25 -8.09
C GLU A 28 -10.46 -7.39 -7.45
N GLY A 29 -10.54 -8.55 -8.12
CA GLY A 29 -11.18 -9.75 -7.57
C GLY A 29 -10.45 -10.30 -6.35
N ILE A 30 -9.11 -10.31 -6.39
CA ILE A 30 -8.26 -10.72 -5.27
C ILE A 30 -8.44 -9.77 -4.08
N ALA A 31 -8.45 -8.45 -4.32
CA ALA A 31 -8.68 -7.44 -3.30
C ALA A 31 -10.04 -7.65 -2.59
N LYS A 32 -11.12 -7.82 -3.36
CA LYS A 32 -12.46 -8.11 -2.80
C LYS A 32 -12.47 -9.38 -1.95
N GLN A 33 -11.75 -10.41 -2.40
CA GLN A 33 -11.61 -11.65 -1.65
C GLN A 33 -10.84 -11.45 -0.34
N ILE A 34 -9.72 -10.72 -0.34
CA ILE A 34 -8.93 -10.43 0.85
C ILE A 34 -9.76 -9.63 1.86
N VAL A 35 -10.44 -8.56 1.42
CA VAL A 35 -11.29 -7.76 2.30
C VAL A 35 -12.43 -8.58 2.91
N GLY A 36 -13.05 -9.47 2.14
CA GLY A 36 -14.18 -10.27 2.63
C GLY A 36 -13.79 -11.50 3.46
N LYS A 37 -12.61 -12.08 3.25
CA LYS A 37 -12.24 -13.41 3.79
C LYS A 37 -10.85 -13.46 4.44
N GLY A 38 -10.11 -12.36 4.45
CA GLY A 38 -8.73 -12.27 4.90
C GLY A 38 -7.72 -12.78 3.87
N GLU A 39 -6.45 -12.41 4.09
CA GLU A 39 -5.32 -12.74 3.22
C GLU A 39 -5.12 -14.26 3.03
N ASN A 40 -5.35 -15.04 4.08
CA ASN A 40 -5.20 -16.50 4.07
C ASN A 40 -6.18 -17.22 3.12
N SER A 41 -7.17 -16.51 2.60
CA SER A 41 -8.09 -17.08 1.61
C SER A 41 -7.45 -17.25 0.22
N MET A 42 -6.33 -16.56 -0.05
CA MET A 42 -5.66 -16.60 -1.35
C MET A 42 -5.08 -17.98 -1.66
N THR A 43 -5.27 -18.43 -2.89
CA THR A 43 -4.50 -19.54 -3.47
C THR A 43 -3.05 -19.12 -3.75
N SER A 44 -2.14 -20.07 -3.91
CA SER A 44 -0.74 -19.78 -4.26
C SER A 44 -0.60 -18.93 -5.53
N ARG A 45 -1.42 -19.20 -6.54
CA ARG A 45 -1.42 -18.41 -7.79
C ARG A 45 -1.93 -16.99 -7.60
N GLN A 46 -2.91 -16.78 -6.72
CA GLN A 46 -3.37 -15.43 -6.37
C GLN A 46 -2.31 -14.68 -5.57
N ARG A 47 -1.57 -15.38 -4.70
CA ARG A 47 -0.44 -14.81 -3.96
C ARG A 47 0.66 -14.32 -4.91
N GLU A 48 1.00 -15.06 -5.96
CA GLU A 48 1.96 -14.60 -6.98
C GLU A 48 1.51 -13.29 -7.68
N VAL A 49 0.23 -13.19 -8.01
CA VAL A 49 -0.35 -11.97 -8.61
C VAL A 49 -0.34 -10.81 -7.62
N PHE A 50 -0.69 -11.09 -6.36
CA PHE A 50 -0.63 -10.13 -5.26
C PHE A 50 0.79 -9.61 -5.03
N ASP A 51 1.78 -10.49 -4.86
CA ASP A 51 3.18 -10.12 -4.62
C ASP A 51 3.72 -9.27 -5.77
N SER A 52 3.41 -9.66 -7.01
CA SER A 52 3.80 -8.90 -8.21
C SER A 52 3.16 -7.51 -8.23
N PHE A 53 1.90 -7.40 -7.81
CA PHE A 53 1.20 -6.12 -7.72
C PHE A 53 1.82 -5.22 -6.65
N ILE A 54 2.08 -5.74 -5.45
CA ILE A 54 2.69 -4.97 -4.35
C ILE A 54 4.07 -4.44 -4.76
N GLN A 55 4.93 -5.30 -5.32
CA GLN A 55 6.26 -4.88 -5.80
C GLN A 55 6.16 -3.78 -6.86
N ALA A 56 5.21 -3.89 -7.80
CA ALA A 56 4.99 -2.85 -8.80
C ALA A 56 4.48 -1.55 -8.16
N TYR A 57 3.57 -1.66 -7.19
CA TYR A 57 3.01 -0.51 -6.48
C TYR A 57 4.06 0.23 -5.67
N GLU A 58 4.90 -0.48 -4.90
CA GLU A 58 6.04 0.09 -4.17
C GLU A 58 7.04 0.77 -5.09
N LYS A 59 7.35 0.15 -6.24
CA LYS A 59 8.29 0.72 -7.21
C LYS A 59 7.77 2.03 -7.81
N ASN A 60 6.47 2.11 -8.04
CA ASN A 60 5.86 3.28 -8.66
C ASN A 60 5.58 4.41 -7.65
N ASN A 61 5.43 4.07 -6.36
CA ASN A 61 5.10 5.03 -5.31
C ASN A 61 6.23 5.06 -4.27
N HIS A 62 7.18 5.97 -4.49
CA HIS A 62 8.31 6.16 -3.58
C HIS A 62 8.31 7.57 -3.00
N CYS A 63 8.61 7.66 -1.70
CA CYS A 63 8.75 8.95 -1.03
C CYS A 63 10.00 9.67 -1.55
N ASP A 64 9.81 10.86 -2.11
CA ASP A 64 10.88 11.69 -2.70
C ASP A 64 11.98 12.07 -1.70
N ARG A 65 11.66 12.05 -0.40
CA ARG A 65 12.59 12.44 0.67
C ARG A 65 13.37 11.28 1.25
N CYS A 66 12.71 10.17 1.58
CA CYS A 66 13.34 9.07 2.31
C CYS A 66 13.54 7.79 1.47
N GLY A 67 13.10 7.78 0.20
CA GLY A 67 13.20 6.60 -0.66
C GLY A 67 12.51 5.37 -0.05
N ASN A 68 11.39 5.59 0.63
CA ASN A 68 10.64 4.60 1.41
C ASN A 68 11.29 4.09 2.71
N GLY A 69 12.39 4.69 3.18
CA GLY A 69 13.02 4.31 4.46
C GLY A 69 12.15 4.51 5.71
N ASN A 70 11.10 5.33 5.62
CA ASN A 70 10.14 5.61 6.70
C ASN A 70 8.75 5.02 6.44
N VAL A 71 8.58 4.22 5.38
CA VAL A 71 7.31 3.55 5.09
C VAL A 71 7.17 2.37 6.05
N THR A 72 6.03 2.31 6.75
CA THR A 72 5.78 1.34 7.84
C THR A 72 4.58 0.45 7.58
N CYS A 73 3.68 0.86 6.67
CA CYS A 73 2.50 0.11 6.24
C CYS A 73 2.24 0.30 4.75
N LEU A 74 1.49 -0.60 4.12
CA LEU A 74 1.13 -0.50 2.70
C LEU A 74 0.27 0.73 2.40
N THR A 75 -0.55 1.15 3.36
CA THR A 75 -1.37 2.37 3.22
C THR A 75 -0.53 3.65 3.14
N ASP A 76 0.71 3.67 3.65
CA ASP A 76 1.65 4.79 3.44
C ASP A 76 1.97 4.97 1.94
N LEU A 77 2.00 3.88 1.15
CA LEU A 77 2.25 3.95 -0.30
C LEU A 77 1.10 4.64 -1.03
N ILE A 78 -0.14 4.49 -0.54
CA ILE A 78 -1.30 5.21 -1.08
C ILE A 78 -1.15 6.71 -0.78
N PHE A 79 -0.72 7.06 0.43
CA PHE A 79 -0.44 8.45 0.77
C PHE A 79 0.68 9.03 -0.10
N ILE A 80 1.76 8.28 -0.34
CA ILE A 80 2.83 8.68 -1.26
C ILE A 80 2.28 8.92 -2.68
N ALA A 81 1.37 8.08 -3.17
CA ALA A 81 0.76 8.27 -4.49
C ALA A 81 0.02 9.60 -4.63
N ASP A 82 -0.54 10.12 -3.53
CA ASP A 82 -1.29 11.38 -3.50
C ASP A 82 -0.40 12.61 -3.24
N TYR A 83 0.68 12.45 -2.47
CA TYR A 83 1.44 13.58 -1.89
C TYR A 83 2.95 13.55 -2.17
N GLU A 84 3.46 12.56 -2.88
CA GLU A 84 4.90 12.34 -3.22
C GLU A 84 5.82 12.13 -2.00
N LEU A 85 5.30 12.28 -0.79
CA LEU A 85 5.97 12.08 0.48
C LEU A 85 5.24 11.02 1.30
N CYS A 86 5.96 10.26 2.11
CA CYS A 86 5.32 9.42 3.13
C CYS A 86 4.78 10.27 4.29
N PRO A 87 3.81 9.78 5.07
CA PRO A 87 3.20 10.55 6.15
C PRO A 87 4.20 11.14 7.15
N MET A 88 5.27 10.40 7.48
CA MET A 88 6.31 10.89 8.38
C MET A 88 7.08 12.08 7.78
N CYS A 89 7.48 11.98 6.51
CA CYS A 89 8.24 13.03 5.83
C CYS A 89 7.39 14.27 5.57
N ASP A 90 6.10 14.08 5.29
CA ASP A 90 5.12 15.15 5.12
C ASP A 90 4.90 15.91 6.44
N ALA A 91 4.65 15.18 7.54
CA ALA A 91 4.50 15.78 8.88
C ALA A 91 5.75 16.56 9.32
N ASP A 92 6.95 16.05 9.02
CA ASP A 92 8.18 16.80 9.27
C ASP A 92 8.25 18.08 8.43
N ARG A 93 7.90 18.03 7.14
CA ARG A 93 7.87 19.23 6.28
C ARG A 93 6.92 20.29 6.84
N GLU A 94 5.72 19.90 7.25
CA GLU A 94 4.72 20.82 7.80
C GLU A 94 5.20 21.52 9.07
N LYS A 95 5.91 20.82 9.96
CA LYS A 95 6.48 21.41 11.18
C LYS A 95 7.45 22.55 10.85
N TYR A 96 8.32 22.38 9.85
CA TYR A 96 9.29 23.39 9.44
C TYR A 96 8.71 24.54 8.60
N MET A 97 7.47 24.41 8.11
CA MET A 97 6.76 25.48 7.39
C MET A 97 5.86 26.34 8.29
N ARG A 98 5.68 25.96 9.56
CA ARG A 98 4.88 26.71 10.54
C ARG A 98 5.74 27.60 11.46
N ASP A 99 7.06 27.58 11.28
CA ASP A 99 8.04 28.51 11.86
C ASP A 99 8.47 29.57 10.82
#